data_AF-A0AAD6NWD3-F1
#
_entry.id   AF-A0AAD6NWD3-F1
#
_cell.length_a   1.000
_cell.length_b   1.000
_cell.length_c   1.000
_cell.angle_alpha   90.00
_cell.angle_beta   90.00
_cell.angle_gamma   90.00
#
_symmetry.space_group_name_H-M   'P 1'
#
loop_
_entity.id
_entity.type
_entity.pdbx_description
1 polymer ?
#
loop_
_entity_poly.entity_id
_entity_poly.type
_entity_poly.pdbx_seq_one_letter_code
_entity_poly.pdbx_strand_id
1 'polypeptide(L)'
;MGGKCPSRKVKKRRYSHKTARRSKFLIKGDDAVYEELQKPDGEMKSTLPLDEDLPGMGQYYCLHCDRYFANVTVRDEHFKTKRHRKRVKQMMGPAPHTQLDADLAAGMGAPDNGPKLMSM
;
A
#
# COMPACT_ATOMS: atom_id res chain seq x y z
N MET A 1 -46.99 23.68 -9.03
CA MET A 1 -46.97 23.09 -7.66
C MET A 1 -46.62 21.60 -7.74
N GLY A 2 -45.34 21.26 -7.88
CA GLY A 2 -44.89 19.87 -8.01
C GLY A 2 -44.56 19.28 -6.63
N GLY A 3 -45.42 18.38 -6.14
CA GLY A 3 -45.28 17.76 -4.82
C GLY A 3 -43.99 16.94 -4.68
N LYS A 4 -43.21 17.23 -3.64
CA LYS A 4 -42.08 16.40 -3.21
C LYS A 4 -42.64 15.20 -2.45
N CYS A 5 -42.38 13.97 -2.91
CA CYS A 5 -42.80 12.76 -2.21
C CYS A 5 -42.16 12.70 -0.80
N PRO A 6 -42.95 12.68 0.30
CA PRO A 6 -42.44 12.77 1.67
C PRO A 6 -41.65 11.54 2.15
N SER A 7 -41.60 10.45 1.37
CA SER A 7 -40.96 9.19 1.78
C SER A 7 -39.75 8.78 0.93
N ARG A 8 -39.34 9.58 -0.08
CA ARG A 8 -38.12 9.26 -0.84
C ARG A 8 -36.89 9.60 0.01
N LYS A 9 -36.52 8.69 0.91
CA LYS A 9 -35.18 8.65 1.52
C LYS A 9 -34.17 8.35 0.42
N VAL A 10 -33.79 9.38 -0.35
CA VAL A 10 -32.60 9.29 -1.19
C VAL A 10 -31.44 9.07 -0.21
N LYS A 11 -30.86 7.85 -0.19
CA LYS A 11 -29.56 7.61 0.43
C LYS A 11 -28.52 8.44 -0.32
N LYS A 12 -28.43 9.73 -0.03
CA LYS A 12 -27.25 10.56 -0.34
C LYS A 12 -26.22 10.18 0.72
N ARG A 13 -25.02 9.69 0.41
CA ARG A 13 -24.12 10.09 -0.66
C ARG A 13 -23.48 8.84 -1.26
N ARG A 14 -23.56 8.68 -2.59
CA ARG A 14 -22.50 7.96 -3.30
C ARG A 14 -21.25 8.78 -3.01
N TYR A 15 -20.35 8.30 -2.15
CA TYR A 15 -19.02 8.92 -2.04
C TYR A 15 -18.55 9.16 -3.46
N SER A 16 -18.24 10.43 -3.78
CA SER A 16 -17.70 10.77 -5.08
C SER A 16 -16.61 9.76 -5.38
N HIS A 17 -16.77 9.02 -6.48
CA HIS A 17 -15.84 7.97 -6.89
C HIS A 17 -14.39 8.50 -6.97
N LYS A 18 -14.20 9.83 -7.00
CA LYS A 18 -12.91 10.49 -6.93
C LYS A 18 -12.31 10.53 -5.51
N THR A 19 -13.09 10.84 -4.46
CA THR A 19 -12.57 10.95 -3.09
C THR A 19 -12.13 9.59 -2.53
N ALA A 20 -12.92 8.54 -2.75
CA ALA A 20 -12.57 7.18 -2.34
C ALA A 20 -11.44 6.55 -3.19
N ARG A 21 -11.23 7.05 -4.42
CA ARG A 21 -10.04 6.67 -5.21
C ARG A 21 -8.80 7.40 -4.73
N ARG A 22 -8.89 8.70 -4.41
CA ARG A 22 -7.77 9.47 -3.84
C ARG A 22 -7.20 8.81 -2.59
N SER A 23 -8.04 8.32 -1.68
CA SER A 23 -7.55 7.60 -0.50
C SER A 23 -6.78 6.33 -0.82
N LYS A 24 -6.93 5.73 -2.01
CA LYS A 24 -6.09 4.60 -2.45
C LYS A 24 -4.74 5.06 -3.01
N PHE A 25 -4.72 6.20 -3.71
CA PHE A 25 -3.49 6.78 -4.28
C PHE A 25 -2.59 7.43 -3.24
N LEU A 26 -3.16 7.88 -2.10
CA LEU A 26 -2.39 8.44 -0.99
C LEU A 26 -1.76 7.37 -0.09
N ILE A 27 -2.14 6.10 -0.25
CA ILE A 27 -1.54 4.99 0.48
C ILE A 27 -0.29 4.56 -0.30
N LYS A 28 0.76 4.16 0.41
CA LYS A 28 1.97 3.61 -0.20
C LYS A 28 1.63 2.40 -1.09
N GLY A 29 2.21 2.39 -2.30
CA GLY A 29 2.02 1.33 -3.28
C GLY A 29 2.50 -0.04 -2.79
N ASP A 30 1.96 -1.10 -3.38
CA ASP A 30 2.32 -2.48 -3.00
C ASP A 30 3.78 -2.81 -3.39
N ASP A 31 4.25 -2.24 -4.49
CA ASP A 31 5.64 -2.23 -4.96
C ASP A 31 6.59 -1.56 -3.96
N ALA A 32 6.29 -0.34 -3.54
CA ALA A 32 7.11 0.38 -2.56
C ALA A 32 7.18 -0.33 -1.20
N VAL A 33 6.07 -0.89 -0.73
CA VAL A 33 6.06 -1.69 0.51
C VAL A 33 6.87 -2.99 0.35
N TYR A 34 6.80 -3.64 -0.82
CA TYR A 34 7.56 -4.86 -1.08
C TYR A 34 9.07 -4.60 -1.08
N GLU A 35 9.52 -3.53 -1.73
CA GLU A 35 10.93 -3.12 -1.73
C GLU A 35 11.45 -2.82 -0.33
N GLU A 36 10.65 -2.09 0.48
CA GLU A 36 10.98 -1.82 1.87
C GLU A 36 11.14 -3.12 2.68
N LEU A 37 10.27 -4.11 2.49
CA LEU A 37 10.34 -5.40 3.18
C LEU A 37 11.57 -6.24 2.81
N GLN A 38 12.18 -6.02 1.64
CA GLN A 38 13.41 -6.74 1.27
C GLN A 38 14.69 -6.11 1.82
N LYS A 39 14.61 -4.87 2.33
CA LYS A 39 15.76 -4.24 2.98
C LYS A 39 16.09 -4.99 4.27
N PRO A 40 17.38 -5.17 4.59
CA PRO A 40 17.77 -5.86 5.80
C PRO A 40 17.23 -5.13 7.05
N ASP A 41 16.81 -5.92 8.04
CA ASP A 41 16.16 -5.49 9.28
C ASP A 41 16.81 -4.32 10.03
N GLY A 42 18.11 -4.08 9.81
CA GLY A 42 18.89 -3.05 10.50
C GLY A 42 18.46 -1.61 10.22
N GLU A 43 17.86 -1.32 9.05
CA GLU A 43 17.40 0.03 8.69
C GLU A 43 15.93 0.28 9.09
N MET A 44 15.15 -0.79 9.25
CA MET A 44 13.71 -0.73 9.57
C MET A 44 13.42 -0.78 11.07
N LYS A 45 14.30 -1.40 11.86
CA LYS A 45 14.16 -1.54 13.32
C LYS A 45 14.77 -0.38 14.10
N SER A 46 15.38 0.62 13.44
CA SER A 46 15.73 1.86 14.13
C SER A 46 14.43 2.53 14.58
N THR A 47 14.26 2.70 15.90
CA THR A 47 13.16 3.43 16.51
C THR A 47 12.79 4.63 15.64
N LEU A 48 11.58 4.61 15.08
CA LEU A 48 11.07 5.72 14.27
C LEU A 48 11.20 7.00 15.10
N PRO A 49 11.57 8.14 14.49
CA PRO A 49 11.64 9.39 15.21
C PRO A 49 10.28 9.69 15.85
N LEU A 50 10.32 10.27 17.05
CA LEU A 50 9.11 10.73 17.73
C LEU A 50 8.51 11.88 16.91
N ASP A 51 7.29 11.67 16.43
CA ASP A 51 6.56 12.65 15.63
C ASP A 51 5.20 12.93 16.30
N GLU A 52 5.02 14.16 16.78
CA GLU A 52 3.84 14.60 17.53
C GLU A 52 2.57 14.64 16.67
N ASP A 53 2.69 14.75 15.34
CA ASP A 53 1.56 14.80 14.42
C ASP A 53 0.99 13.41 14.11
N LEU A 54 1.73 12.34 14.45
CA LEU A 54 1.34 10.96 14.19
C LEU A 54 0.72 10.27 15.41
N PRO A 55 -0.26 9.36 15.20
CA PRO A 55 -0.81 8.55 16.26
C PRO A 55 0.30 7.78 17.01
N GLY A 56 0.25 7.82 18.34
CA GLY A 56 1.24 7.13 19.18
C GLY A 56 2.66 7.66 19.00
N MET A 57 2.81 8.94 18.66
CA MET A 57 4.09 9.61 18.41
C MET A 57 4.92 8.94 17.29
N GLY A 58 4.24 8.32 16.32
CA GLY A 58 4.88 7.56 15.24
C GLY A 58 5.46 6.20 15.64
N GLN A 59 5.36 5.80 16.92
CA GLN A 59 6.08 4.63 17.45
C GLN A 59 5.41 3.29 17.10
N TYR A 60 4.08 3.26 17.02
CA TYR A 60 3.34 2.01 16.78
C TYR A 60 2.91 1.91 15.33
N TYR A 61 3.81 1.45 14.48
CA TYR A 61 3.61 1.39 13.04
C TYR A 61 3.52 -0.05 12.50
N CYS A 62 2.71 -0.26 11.47
CA CYS A 62 2.67 -1.51 10.70
C CYS A 62 3.08 -1.27 9.25
N LEU A 63 4.25 -1.82 8.90
CA LEU A 63 4.85 -1.74 7.56
C LEU A 63 3.96 -2.31 6.46
N HIS A 64 3.44 -3.51 6.67
CA HIS A 64 2.62 -4.17 5.66
C HIS A 64 1.38 -3.37 5.29
N CYS A 65 0.81 -2.61 6.24
CA CYS A 65 -0.46 -1.91 6.06
C CYS A 65 -0.32 -0.40 5.93
N ASP A 66 0.89 0.16 6.05
CA ASP A 66 1.19 1.60 6.04
C ASP A 66 0.28 2.38 7.02
N ARG A 67 0.24 1.93 8.28
CA ARG A 67 -0.67 2.47 9.30
C ARG A 67 -0.01 2.64 10.66
N TYR A 68 -0.24 3.81 11.25
CA TYR A 68 0.11 4.16 12.63
C TYR A 68 -1.05 3.86 13.60
N PHE A 69 -0.71 3.51 14.83
CA PHE A 69 -1.63 3.16 15.90
C PHE A 69 -1.34 3.99 17.16
N ALA A 70 -2.34 4.17 18.01
CA ALA A 70 -2.18 4.94 19.24
C ALA A 70 -1.39 4.19 20.32
N ASN A 71 -1.57 2.87 20.43
CA ASN A 71 -1.00 2.02 21.49
C ASN A 71 -0.48 0.68 20.94
N VAL A 72 0.42 0.04 21.69
CA VAL A 72 0.93 -1.32 21.40
C VAL A 72 -0.19 -2.35 21.28
N THR A 73 -1.14 -2.35 22.21
CA THR A 73 -2.24 -3.33 22.26
C THR A 73 -3.08 -3.31 20.98
N VAL A 74 -3.40 -2.11 20.48
CA VAL A 74 -4.18 -1.92 19.26
C VAL A 74 -3.42 -2.40 18.02
N ARG A 75 -2.11 -2.17 17.98
CA ARG A 75 -1.23 -2.68 16.91
C ARG A 75 -1.20 -4.22 16.92
N ASP A 76 -1.11 -4.83 18.09
CA ASP A 76 -1.05 -6.29 18.22
C ASP A 76 -2.40 -6.96 17.89
N GLU A 77 -3.52 -6.30 18.24
CA GLU A 77 -4.85 -6.69 17.78
C GLU A 77 -4.99 -6.56 16.25
N HIS A 78 -4.41 -5.50 15.66
CA HIS A 78 -4.39 -5.32 14.21
C HIS A 78 -3.73 -6.50 13.50
N PHE A 79 -2.61 -7.02 14.00
CA PHE A 79 -1.93 -8.19 13.42
C PHE A 79 -2.82 -9.44 13.38
N LYS A 80 -3.73 -9.59 14.35
CA LYS A 80 -4.69 -10.71 14.40
C LYS A 80 -5.84 -10.55 13.41
N THR A 81 -6.05 -9.37 12.81
CA THR A 81 -7.18 -9.17 11.89
C THR A 81 -7.03 -9.93 10.57
N LYS A 82 -8.16 -10.31 9.94
CA LYS A 82 -8.14 -10.98 8.62
C LYS A 82 -7.50 -10.11 7.53
N ARG A 83 -7.69 -8.80 7.61
CA ARG A 83 -7.16 -7.83 6.64
C ARG A 83 -5.63 -7.83 6.64
N HIS A 84 -5.03 -7.73 7.82
CA HIS A 84 -3.57 -7.77 7.97
C HIS A 84 -3.01 -9.10 7.44
N ARG A 85 -3.55 -10.23 7.90
CA ARG A 85 -3.13 -11.57 7.44
C ARG A 85 -3.22 -11.76 5.94
N LYS A 86 -4.25 -11.19 5.29
CA LYS A 86 -4.35 -11.20 3.82
C LYS A 86 -3.22 -10.41 3.17
N ARG A 87 -2.91 -9.22 3.69
CA ARG A 87 -1.86 -8.37 3.12
C ARG A 87 -0.47 -8.97 3.31
N VAL A 88 -0.18 -9.56 4.46
CA VAL A 88 1.06 -10.32 4.69
C VAL A 88 1.22 -11.44 3.66
N LYS A 89 0.17 -12.23 3.42
CA LYS A 89 0.21 -13.29 2.39
C LYS A 89 0.43 -12.75 0.97
N GLN A 90 -0.07 -11.56 0.67
CA GLN A 90 0.18 -10.91 -0.63
C GLN A 90 1.64 -10.48 -0.76
N MET A 91 2.20 -9.85 0.28
CA MET A 91 3.58 -9.36 0.27
C MET A 91 4.62 -10.49 0.36
N MET A 92 4.28 -11.64 0.92
CA MET A 92 5.11 -12.86 0.89
C MET A 92 4.97 -13.64 -0.42
N GLY A 93 4.07 -13.22 -1.31
CA GLY A 93 3.81 -13.87 -2.59
C GLY A 93 4.82 -13.49 -3.67
N PRO A 94 4.46 -13.66 -4.96
CA PRO A 94 5.29 -13.20 -6.06
C PRO A 94 5.49 -11.68 -6.00
N ALA A 95 6.57 -11.21 -6.61
CA ALA A 95 6.86 -9.79 -6.70
C ALA A 95 5.67 -9.02 -7.29
N PRO A 96 5.36 -7.82 -6.75
CA PRO A 96 4.30 -6.98 -7.30
C PRO A 96 4.64 -6.54 -8.71
N HIS A 97 3.60 -6.31 -9.51
CA HIS A 97 3.72 -5.91 -10.90
C HIS A 97 4.44 -4.55 -11.03
N THR A 98 5.50 -4.52 -11.82
CA THR A 98 6.30 -3.32 -12.10
C THR A 98 6.02 -2.77 -13.50
N GLN A 99 6.47 -1.54 -13.77
CA GLN A 99 6.36 -0.97 -15.12
C GLN A 99 7.12 -1.81 -16.16
N LEU A 100 8.27 -2.38 -15.78
CA LEU A 100 9.07 -3.24 -16.64
C LEU A 100 8.30 -4.48 -17.08
N ASP A 101 7.49 -5.08 -16.20
CA ASP A 101 6.66 -6.23 -16.54
C ASP A 101 5.61 -5.87 -17.60
N ALA A 102 5.02 -4.67 -17.52
CA ALA A 102 4.08 -4.17 -18.52
C ALA A 102 4.76 -3.89 -19.86
N ASP A 103 5.94 -3.27 -19.85
CA ASP A 103 6.68 -2.94 -21.07
C ASP A 103 7.14 -4.21 -21.79
N LEU A 104 7.61 -5.22 -21.04
CA LEU A 104 7.92 -6.55 -21.57
C LEU A 104 6.70 -7.23 -22.17
N ALA A 105 5.55 -7.20 -21.49
CA ALA A 105 4.31 -7.77 -22.00
C ALA A 105 3.78 -7.03 -23.25
N ALA A 106 4.06 -5.75 -23.39
CA ALA A 106 3.74 -4.93 -24.57
C ALA A 106 4.72 -5.12 -25.74
N GLY A 107 5.78 -5.93 -25.58
CA GLY A 107 6.81 -6.12 -26.60
C GLY A 107 7.82 -4.97 -26.69
N MET A 108 7.84 -4.08 -25.70
CA MET A 108 8.77 -2.94 -25.58
C MET A 108 9.98 -3.27 -24.69
N GLY A 109 10.27 -4.57 -24.50
CA GLY A 109 11.42 -5.03 -23.74
C GLY A 109 12.75 -4.52 -24.30
N ALA A 110 13.75 -4.38 -23.43
CA ALA A 110 15.11 -4.07 -23.86
C ALA A 110 15.53 -5.08 -24.95
N PRO A 111 16.11 -4.62 -26.08
CA PRO A 111 16.62 -5.54 -27.09
C PRO A 111 17.65 -6.45 -26.42
N ASP A 112 17.45 -7.76 -26.56
CA ASP A 112 18.46 -8.73 -26.18
C ASP A 112 19.64 -8.56 -27.13
N ASN A 113 20.61 -7.73 -26.73
CA ASN A 113 21.82 -7.44 -27.49
C ASN A 113 22.81 -8.61 -27.46
N GLY A 114 22.36 -9.82 -27.12
CA GLY A 114 23.16 -11.02 -27.04
C GLY A 114 24.27 -10.93 -25.98
N PRO A 115 25.00 -12.03 -25.76
CA PRO A 115 26.19 -12.00 -24.92
C PRO A 115 27.18 -11.00 -25.52
N LYS A 116 27.64 -10.06 -24.68
CA LYS A 116 28.66 -9.07 -25.04
C LYS A 116 29.88 -9.83 -25.56
N LEU A 117 30.19 -9.71 -26.86
CA LEU A 117 31.39 -10.28 -27.44
C LEU A 117 32.57 -9.81 -26.59
N MET A 118 33.28 -10.75 -25.97
CA MET A 118 34.49 -10.45 -25.21
C MET A 118 35.44 -9.73 -26.17
N SER A 119 35.81 -8.49 -25.84
CA SER A 119 36.91 -7.83 -26.54
C SER A 119 38.15 -8.66 -26.26
N MET A 120 38.73 -9.25 -27.31
CA MET A 120 40.11 -9.73 -27.27
C MET A 120 41.06 -8.59 -26.95
#